data_AF-A0A3A0EEM6-F1
#
_entry.id   AF-A0A3A0EEM6-F1
#
_cell.length_a   1.000
_cell.length_b   1.000
_cell.length_c   1.000
_cell.angle_alpha   90.00
_cell.angle_beta   90.00
_cell.angle_gamma   90.00
#
_symmetry.space_group_name_H-M   'P 1'
#
loop_
_entity.id
_entity.type
_entity.pdbx_description
1 polymer ?
#
loop_
_entity_poly.entity_id
_entity_poly.type
_entity_poly.pdbx_seq_one_letter_code
_entity_poly.pdbx_strand_id
1 'polypeptide(L)'
;LMTAGFTLPESLRQTAESVGNRAVKQGVRRLQQAVERGERFSRELERMHDIFPPIVNQLVIVGESTGQLTKATRDICQHLRREVERKTTILVGALEPMLTISLAASIAVILLAIYLPMFDMINTMSK
;
A
#
# COMPACT_ATOMS: atom_id res chain seq x y z
N LEU A 1 8.69 13.40 14.07
CA LEU A 1 10.09 13.48 14.51
C LEU A 1 10.73 14.78 14.02
N MET A 2 10.94 14.98 12.72
CA MET A 2 11.54 16.23 12.21
C MET A 2 10.74 17.51 12.56
N THR A 3 9.40 17.47 12.52
CA THR A 3 8.55 18.58 13.00
C THR A 3 8.70 18.86 14.50
N ALA A 4 9.13 17.86 15.27
CA ALA A 4 9.33 17.96 16.72
C ALA A 4 10.77 18.39 17.07
N GLY A 5 11.58 18.84 16.09
CA GLY A 5 12.92 19.37 16.32
C GLY A 5 14.06 18.35 16.24
N PHE A 6 13.77 17.08 15.97
CA PHE A 6 14.80 16.05 15.80
C PHE A 6 15.59 16.27 14.51
N THR A 7 16.90 16.03 14.57
CA THR A 7 17.76 16.01 13.37
C THR A 7 17.35 14.87 12.43
N LEU A 8 17.74 14.93 11.15
CA LEU A 8 17.42 13.88 10.19
C LEU A 8 18.02 12.50 10.58
N PRO A 9 19.30 12.38 10.95
CA PRO A 9 19.87 11.10 11.40
C PRO A 9 19.15 10.53 12.62
N GLU A 10 18.82 11.38 13.60
CA GLU A 10 18.12 10.95 14.80
C GLU A 10 16.68 10.51 14.51
N SER A 11 16.00 11.23 13.61
CA SER A 11 14.67 10.85 13.12
C SER A 11 14.70 9.48 12.44
N LEU A 12 15.71 9.22 11.60
CA LEU A 12 15.89 7.94 10.91
C LEU A 12 16.21 6.79 11.88
N ARG A 13 17.05 7.03 12.89
CA ARG A 13 17.35 6.06 13.96
C ARG A 13 16.09 5.62 14.68
N GLN A 14 15.29 6.57 15.16
CA GLN A 14 14.02 6.28 15.86
C GLN A 14 13.00 5.59 14.95
N THR A 15 12.95 6.00 13.68
CA THR A 15 12.09 5.34 12.68
C THR A 15 12.49 3.88 12.46
N ALA A 16 13.78 3.56 12.39
CA ALA A 16 14.24 2.19 12.22
C ALA A 16 13.91 1.28 13.42
N GLU A 17 13.80 1.83 14.62
CA GLU A 17 13.38 1.07 15.81
C GLU A 17 11.87 0.84 15.86
N SER A 18 11.08 1.76 15.32
CA SER A 18 9.62 1.69 15.30
C SER A 18 9.05 0.78 14.20
N VAL A 19 9.85 0.46 13.17
CA VAL A 19 9.41 -0.35 12.02
C VAL A 19 9.50 -1.85 12.30
N GLY A 20 8.38 -2.56 12.16
CA GLY A 20 8.31 -4.02 12.34
C GLY A 20 8.82 -4.85 11.15
N ASN A 21 8.80 -4.29 9.92
CA ASN A 21 9.25 -5.01 8.73
C ASN A 21 10.79 -4.97 8.63
N ARG A 22 11.44 -6.14 8.57
CA ARG A 22 12.92 -6.26 8.53
C ARG A 22 13.54 -5.60 7.29
N ALA A 23 12.91 -5.72 6.11
CA ALA A 23 13.43 -5.12 4.88
C ALA A 23 13.38 -3.58 4.96
N VAL A 24 12.27 -3.02 5.43
CA VAL A 24 12.11 -1.57 5.63
C VAL A 24 13.08 -1.06 6.69
N LYS A 25 13.22 -1.78 7.82
CA LYS A 25 14.18 -1.43 8.88
C LYS A 25 15.61 -1.38 8.36
N GLN A 26 16.02 -2.34 7.54
CA GLN A 26 17.35 -2.34 6.93
C GLN A 26 17.53 -1.19 5.93
N GLY A 27 16.49 -0.87 5.15
CA GLY A 27 16.47 0.29 4.26
C GLY A 27 16.67 1.61 5.02
N VAL A 28 15.89 1.83 6.09
CA VAL A 28 15.99 3.04 6.92
C VAL A 28 17.36 3.15 7.61
N ARG A 29 17.95 2.04 8.08
CA ARG A 29 19.31 2.04 8.64
C ARG A 29 20.38 2.40 7.62
N ARG A 30 20.28 1.89 6.39
CA ARG A 30 21.20 2.27 5.30
C ARG A 30 21.08 3.75 4.96
N LEU A 31 19.85 4.29 4.94
CA LEU A 31 19.62 5.73 4.77
C LEU A 31 20.25 6.54 5.88
N GLN A 32 20.08 6.14 7.14
CA GLN A 32 20.73 6.78 8.29
C GLN A 32 22.25 6.83 8.12
N GLN A 33 22.87 5.69 7.83
CA GLN A 33 24.32 5.58 7.64
C GLN A 33 24.85 6.39 6.47
N ALA A 34 24.06 6.55 5.40
CA ALA A 34 24.45 7.37 4.26
C ALA A 34 24.44 8.86 4.61
N VAL A 35 23.39 9.33 5.30
CA VAL A 35 23.28 10.72 5.74
C VAL A 35 24.38 11.05 6.77
N GLU A 36 24.69 10.14 7.70
CA GLU A 36 25.80 10.32 8.65
C GLU A 36 27.16 10.42 7.97
N ARG A 37 27.34 9.78 6.81
CA ARG A 37 28.54 9.87 5.97
C ARG A 37 28.56 11.10 5.05
N GLY A 38 27.52 11.95 5.10
CA GLY A 38 27.39 13.14 4.26
C GLY A 38 26.94 12.84 2.82
N GLU A 39 26.46 11.63 2.55
CA GLU A 39 25.85 11.31 1.26
C GLU A 39 24.46 11.94 1.14
N ARG A 40 24.05 12.27 -0.09
CA ARG A 40 22.72 12.82 -0.35
C ARG A 40 21.63 11.80 -0.02
N PHE A 41 20.62 12.24 0.71
CA PHE A 41 19.49 11.39 1.13
C PHE A 41 18.68 10.90 -0.08
N SER A 42 18.50 11.77 -1.09
CA SER A 42 17.85 11.42 -2.36
C SER A 42 18.52 10.26 -3.09
N ARG A 43 19.85 10.24 -3.15
CA ARG A 43 20.62 9.25 -3.90
C ARG A 43 20.42 7.83 -3.36
N GLU A 44 20.42 7.68 -2.04
CA GLU A 44 20.19 6.36 -1.44
C GLU A 44 18.73 5.95 -1.47
N LEU A 45 17.80 6.90 -1.49
CA LEU A 45 16.39 6.61 -1.71
C LEU A 45 16.14 6.06 -3.12
N GLU A 46 16.82 6.61 -4.13
CA GLU A 46 16.73 6.17 -5.53
C GLU A 46 17.17 4.71 -5.72
N ARG A 47 18.18 4.26 -4.96
CA ARG A 47 18.63 2.86 -4.96
C ARG A 47 17.62 1.89 -4.36
N MET A 48 16.60 2.39 -3.65
CA MET A 48 15.61 1.60 -2.92
C MET A 48 14.21 1.68 -3.53
N HIS A 49 14.11 1.64 -4.86
CA HIS A 49 12.85 1.70 -5.61
C HIS A 49 11.83 0.61 -5.24
N ASP A 50 12.29 -0.55 -4.77
CA ASP A 50 11.41 -1.64 -4.33
C ASP A 50 10.65 -1.32 -3.03
N ILE A 51 11.19 -0.40 -2.22
CA ILE A 51 10.65 -0.06 -0.89
C ILE A 51 9.98 1.32 -0.92
N PHE A 52 10.57 2.27 -1.63
CA PHE A 52 10.10 3.66 -1.68
C PHE A 52 9.55 4.00 -3.08
N PRO A 53 8.29 4.44 -3.18
CA PRO A 53 7.71 4.89 -4.43
C PRO A 53 8.51 6.06 -5.06
N PRO A 54 8.54 6.20 -6.39
CA PRO A 54 9.31 7.24 -7.08
C PRO A 54 8.99 8.67 -6.61
N ILE A 55 7.72 8.94 -6.27
CA ILE A 55 7.29 10.25 -5.79
C ILE A 55 7.96 10.66 -4.46
N VAL A 56 8.32 9.68 -3.63
CA VAL A 56 9.05 9.93 -2.38
C VAL A 56 10.44 10.48 -2.70
N ASN A 57 11.15 9.87 -3.65
CA ASN A 57 12.47 10.36 -4.07
C ASN A 57 12.38 11.78 -4.65
N GLN A 58 11.39 12.06 -5.50
CA GLN A 58 11.20 13.39 -6.09
C GLN A 58 10.97 14.48 -5.03
N LEU A 59 10.08 14.23 -4.07
CA LEU A 59 9.81 15.18 -2.98
C LEU A 59 11.04 15.37 -2.08
N VAL A 60 11.80 14.30 -1.85
CA VAL A 60 13.08 14.38 -1.13
C VAL A 60 14.10 15.22 -1.89
N ILE A 61 14.27 15.05 -3.20
CA ILE A 61 15.20 15.84 -4.03
C ILE A 61 14.88 17.34 -3.92
N VAL A 62 13.60 17.70 -4.01
CA VAL A 62 13.14 19.10 -3.87
C VAL A 62 13.40 19.59 -2.45
N GLY A 63 13.07 18.79 -1.43
CA GLY A 63 13.29 19.14 -0.03
C GLY A 63 14.77 19.30 0.33
N GLU A 64 15.64 18.46 -0.21
CA GLU A 64 17.08 18.50 0.00
C GLU A 64 17.71 19.72 -0.69
N SER A 65 17.29 20.03 -1.92
CA SER A 65 17.79 21.18 -2.69
C SER A 65 17.35 22.53 -2.11
N THR A 66 16.18 22.57 -1.45
CA THR A 66 15.61 23.80 -0.85
C THR A 66 15.89 23.90 0.65
N GLY A 67 16.54 22.90 1.26
CA GLY A 67 16.73 22.79 2.71
C GLY A 67 15.42 22.55 3.49
N GLN A 68 14.31 22.25 2.83
CA GLN A 68 12.99 22.07 3.42
C GLN A 68 12.59 20.58 3.57
N LEU A 69 13.51 19.74 4.03
CA LEU A 69 13.25 18.30 4.22
C LEU A 69 12.09 18.01 5.20
N THR A 70 11.89 18.85 6.21
CA THR A 70 10.74 18.73 7.13
C THR A 70 9.40 18.92 6.42
N LYS A 71 9.35 19.82 5.44
CA LYS A 71 8.15 20.02 4.62
C LYS A 71 7.96 18.87 3.64
N ALA A 72 9.02 18.47 2.94
CA ALA A 72 8.97 17.35 2.01
C ALA A 72 8.49 16.05 2.67
N THR A 73 9.03 15.69 3.84
CA THR A 73 8.60 14.50 4.60
C THR A 73 7.15 14.57 5.08
N ARG A 74 6.65 15.78 5.38
CA ARG A 74 5.23 16.00 5.68
C ARG A 74 4.34 15.76 4.45
N ASP A 75 4.72 16.32 3.31
CA ASP A 75 3.98 16.17 2.06
C ASP A 75 3.95 14.70 1.60
N ILE A 76 5.08 14.00 1.74
CA ILE A 76 5.19 12.54 1.53
C ILE A 76 4.21 11.79 2.43
N CYS A 77 4.18 12.09 3.74
CA CYS A 77 3.28 11.44 4.68
C CYS A 77 1.81 11.66 4.31
N GLN A 78 1.43 12.89 3.94
CA GLN A 78 0.07 13.21 3.52
C GLN A 78 -0.31 12.53 2.21
N HIS A 79 0.64 12.38 1.27
CA HIS A 79 0.41 11.66 0.03
C HIS A 79 0.18 10.16 0.29
N LEU A 80 1.09 9.51 1.02
CA LEU A 80 1.00 8.09 1.32
C LEU A 80 -0.24 7.75 2.16
N ARG A 81 -0.63 8.60 3.11
CA ARG A 81 -1.89 8.43 3.86
C ARG A 81 -3.11 8.42 2.94
N ARG A 82 -3.22 9.41 2.05
CA ARG A 82 -4.31 9.47 1.06
C ARG A 82 -4.31 8.26 0.13
N GLU A 83 -3.13 7.78 -0.26
CA GLU A 83 -3.02 6.58 -1.09
C GLU A 83 -3.48 5.31 -0.36
N VAL A 84 -3.08 5.14 0.91
CA VAL A 84 -3.53 4.03 1.76
C VAL A 84 -5.04 4.09 1.99
N GLU A 85 -5.58 5.26 2.35
CA GLU A 85 -7.03 5.47 2.51
C GLU A 85 -7.79 5.12 1.22
N ARG A 86 -7.34 5.64 0.08
CA ARG A 86 -7.96 5.34 -1.22
C ARG A 86 -7.94 3.85 -1.54
N LYS A 87 -6.79 3.19 -1.37
CA LYS A 87 -6.67 1.74 -1.61
C LYS A 87 -7.57 0.95 -0.67
N THR A 88 -7.66 1.36 0.59
CA THR A 88 -8.53 0.71 1.59
C THR A 88 -9.99 0.85 1.20
N THR A 89 -10.44 2.04 0.81
CA THR A 89 -11.81 2.28 0.36
C THR A 89 -12.16 1.46 -0.88
N ILE A 90 -11.26 1.36 -1.86
CA ILE A 90 -11.47 0.54 -3.05
C ILE A 90 -11.53 -0.95 -2.69
N LEU A 91 -10.64 -1.44 -1.83
CA LEU A 91 -10.64 -2.83 -1.38
C LEU A 91 -11.92 -3.19 -0.64
N VAL A 92 -12.36 -2.34 0.28
CA VAL A 92 -13.62 -2.54 1.02
C VAL A 92 -14.83 -2.44 0.08
N GLY A 93 -14.85 -1.44 -0.82
CA GLY A 93 -15.93 -1.28 -1.79
C GLY A 93 -16.02 -2.42 -2.80
N ALA A 94 -14.92 -3.10 -3.10
CA ALA A 94 -14.91 -4.28 -3.97
C ALA A 94 -15.48 -5.54 -3.30
N LEU A 95 -15.60 -5.58 -1.97
CA LEU A 95 -16.16 -6.73 -1.26
C LEU A 95 -17.66 -6.90 -1.53
N GLU A 96 -18.43 -5.81 -1.56
CA GLU A 96 -19.88 -5.85 -1.79
C GLU A 96 -20.28 -6.53 -3.13
N PRO A 97 -19.73 -6.14 -4.30
CA PRO A 97 -20.06 -6.80 -5.55
C PRO A 97 -19.56 -8.26 -5.57
N MET A 98 -18.42 -8.57 -4.95
CA MET A 98 -17.94 -9.95 -4.83
C MET A 98 -18.92 -10.85 -4.07
N LEU A 99 -19.43 -10.38 -2.92
CA LEU A 99 -20.42 -11.11 -2.13
C LEU A 99 -21.74 -11.29 -2.90
N THR A 100 -22.19 -10.23 -3.59
CA THR A 100 -23.44 -10.26 -4.37
C THR A 100 -23.37 -11.23 -5.54
N ILE A 101 -22.27 -11.21 -6.31
CA ILE A 101 -22.05 -12.14 -7.43
C ILE A 101 -21.95 -13.58 -6.90
N SER A 102 -21.24 -13.80 -5.80
CA SER A 102 -21.13 -15.13 -5.18
C SER A 102 -22.48 -15.68 -4.74
N LEU A 103 -23.34 -14.83 -4.15
CA LEU A 103 -24.69 -15.22 -3.74
C LEU A 103 -25.57 -15.55 -4.95
N ALA A 104 -25.55 -14.69 -5.98
CA ALA A 104 -26.31 -14.91 -7.21
C ALA A 104 -25.89 -16.22 -7.90
N ALA A 105 -24.59 -16.50 -7.98
CA ALA A 105 -24.06 -17.75 -8.52
C ALA A 105 -24.52 -18.97 -7.69
N SER A 106 -24.47 -18.87 -6.35
CA SER A 106 -24.91 -19.95 -5.46
C SER A 106 -26.39 -20.28 -5.66
N ILE A 107 -27.24 -19.26 -5.78
CA ILE A 107 -28.68 -19.44 -6.05
C ILE A 107 -28.89 -20.07 -7.42
N ALA A 108 -28.18 -19.59 -8.46
CA ALA A 108 -28.29 -20.15 -9.80
C ALA A 108 -27.93 -21.64 -9.85
N VAL A 109 -26.88 -22.06 -9.14
CA VAL A 109 -26.48 -23.48 -9.05
C VAL A 109 -27.59 -24.33 -8.41
N ILE A 110 -28.20 -23.85 -7.32
CA ILE A 110 -29.30 -24.57 -6.66
C ILE A 110 -30.51 -24.71 -7.59
N LEU A 111 -30.90 -23.64 -8.27
CA LEU A 111 -32.01 -23.67 -9.23
C LEU A 111 -31.74 -24.66 -10.36
N LEU A 112 -30.52 -24.66 -10.91
CA LEU A 112 -30.15 -25.55 -12.01
C LEU A 112 -30.16 -27.02 -11.57
N ALA A 113 -29.69 -27.31 -10.35
CA ALA A 113 -29.74 -28.65 -9.76
C ALA A 113 -31.17 -29.18 -9.57
N ILE A 114 -32.15 -28.30 -9.32
CA ILE A 114 -33.56 -28.68 -9.15
C ILE A 114 -34.28 -28.76 -10.50
N TYR A 115 -34.05 -27.81 -11.41
CA TYR A 115 -34.79 -27.73 -12.67
C TYR A 115 -34.37 -28.81 -13.68
N LEU A 116 -33.09 -29.14 -13.79
CA LEU A 116 -32.62 -30.19 -14.70
C LEU A 116 -33.37 -31.52 -14.54
N PRO A 117 -33.42 -32.16 -13.35
CA PRO A 117 -34.13 -33.42 -13.17
C PRO A 117 -35.65 -33.27 -13.35
N MET A 118 -36.21 -32.09 -13.07
CA MET A 118 -37.63 -31.80 -13.29
C MET A 118 -37.97 -31.83 -14.78
N PHE A 119 -37.13 -31.23 -15.63
CA PHE A 119 -37.27 -31.28 -17.09
C PHE A 119 -37.15 -32.71 -17.63
N ASP A 120 -36.19 -33.50 -17.13
CA ASP A 120 -36.03 -34.89 -17.53
C ASP A 120 -37.26 -35.74 -17.17
N MET A 121 -37.85 -35.51 -16.01
CA MET A 121 -39.09 -36.17 -15.57
C MET A 121 -40.27 -35.84 -16.49
N ILE A 122 -40.47 -34.56 -16.82
CA ILE A 122 -41.55 -34.11 -17.72
C ILE A 122 -41.39 -34.73 -19.12
N ASN A 123 -40.15 -34.75 -19.64
CA ASN A 123 -39.88 -35.28 -20.98
C ASN A 123 -40.10 -36.79 -21.07
N THR A 124 -39.83 -37.52 -19.98
CA THR A 124 -40.09 -38.97 -19.87
C THR A 124 -41.60 -39.27 -19.79
N MET A 125 -42.39 -38.41 -19.13
CA MET A 125 -43.84 -38.56 -19.03
C MET A 125 -44.60 -38.14 -20.30
N SER A 126 -43.97 -37.34 -21.17
CA SER A 126 -44.56 -36.88 -22.42
C SER A 126 -44.35 -37.83 -23.61
N LYS A 127 -43.61 -38.94 -23.43
CA LYS A 127 -43.40 -39.99 -24.43
C LYS A 127 -44.26 -41.21 -24.12
#